data_AF-A0A829Q7I5-F1
#
_entry.id   AF-A0A829Q7I5-F1
#
_cell.length_a   1.000
_cell.length_b   1.000
_cell.length_c   1.000
_cell.angle_alpha   90.00
_cell.angle_beta   90.00
_cell.angle_gamma   90.00
#
_symmetry.space_group_name_H-M   'P 1'
#
loop_
_entity.id
_entity.type
_entity.pdbx_description
1 polymer ?
#
loop_
_entity_poly.entity_id
_entity_poly.type
_entity_poly.pdbx_seq_one_letter_code
_entity_poly.pdbx_strand_id
1 'polypeptide(L)'
;MQSEDGPPRKLLIGIAVFGAIAALAVLFGVLKYAQFQNETRPLSVANIPAPQANSPLCVDMASAYPGKMAGDWSRVEIAEPKPPAAAAWRRGRIR
;
A
#
# COMPACT_ATOMS: atom_id res chain seq x y z
N MET A 1 29.56 54.01 -3.42
CA MET A 1 29.29 52.91 -2.49
C MET A 1 27.91 52.37 -2.85
N GLN A 2 27.81 51.48 -3.84
CA GLN A 2 26.54 50.84 -4.16
C GLN A 2 26.30 49.77 -3.09
N SER A 3 25.31 49.96 -2.24
CA SER A 3 24.79 48.88 -1.43
C SER A 3 24.17 47.85 -2.35
N GLU A 4 24.74 46.65 -2.33
CA GLU A 4 24.12 45.44 -2.89
C GLU A 4 23.01 44.99 -1.92
N ASP A 5 21.99 45.84 -1.71
CA ASP A 5 20.86 45.57 -0.81
C ASP A 5 19.81 44.70 -1.52
N GLY A 6 20.22 43.49 -1.88
CA GLY A 6 19.33 42.41 -2.31
C GLY A 6 19.65 41.14 -1.52
N PRO A 7 18.66 40.31 -1.15
CA PRO A 7 18.93 39.01 -0.55
C PRO A 7 19.93 38.25 -1.44
N PRO A 8 21.01 37.70 -0.88
CA PRO A 8 22.08 37.11 -1.69
C PRO A 8 21.46 36.06 -2.62
N ARG A 9 21.71 36.15 -3.93
CA ARG A 9 21.05 35.27 -4.94
C ARG A 9 21.13 33.79 -4.57
N LYS A 10 22.23 33.39 -3.92
CA LYS A 10 22.44 32.03 -3.40
C LYS A 10 21.40 31.62 -2.35
N LEU A 11 20.98 32.54 -1.49
CA LEU A 11 19.93 32.33 -0.50
C LEU A 11 18.57 32.13 -1.18
N LEU A 12 18.23 32.95 -2.17
CA LEU A 12 16.97 32.78 -2.93
C LEU A 12 16.92 31.45 -3.66
N ILE A 13 18.02 31.06 -4.31
CA ILE A 13 18.15 29.75 -4.97
C ILE A 13 18.03 28.63 -3.94
N GLY A 14 18.69 28.75 -2.78
CA GLY A 14 18.62 27.76 -1.71
C GLY A 14 17.19 27.54 -1.19
N ILE A 15 16.45 28.62 -0.94
CA ILE A 15 15.05 28.56 -0.50
C ILE A 15 14.18 27.90 -1.58
N ALA A 16 14.35 28.27 -2.85
CA ALA A 16 13.57 27.71 -3.95
C ALA A 16 13.83 26.21 -4.12
N VAL A 17 15.10 25.79 -4.09
CA VAL A 17 15.48 24.37 -4.21
C VAL A 17 14.96 23.57 -3.02
N PHE A 18 15.11 24.08 -1.80
CA PHE A 18 14.59 23.43 -0.61
C PHE A 18 13.06 23.28 -0.66
N GLY A 19 12.36 24.34 -1.06
CA GLY A 19 10.91 24.32 -1.24
C GLY A 19 10.47 23.28 -2.27
N ALA A 20 11.18 23.17 -3.40
CA ALA A 20 10.91 22.16 -4.42
C ALA A 20 11.11 20.73 -3.89
N ILE A 21 12.22 20.48 -3.17
CA ILE A 21 12.50 19.16 -2.57
C ILE A 21 11.43 18.81 -1.52
N ALA A 22 11.06 19.76 -0.64
CA ALA A 22 10.04 19.55 0.37
C ALA A 22 8.67 19.23 -0.25
N ALA A 23 8.28 19.97 -1.30
CA ALA A 23 7.03 19.72 -2.02
C ALA A 23 7.02 18.31 -2.66
N LEU A 24 8.11 17.91 -3.29
CA LEU A 24 8.25 16.56 -3.85
C LEU A 24 8.19 15.48 -2.77
N ALA A 25 8.88 15.67 -1.65
CA ALA A 25 8.87 14.72 -0.54
C ALA A 25 7.45 14.51 0.02
N VAL A 26 6.70 15.60 0.23
CA VAL A 26 5.29 15.53 0.66
C VAL A 26 4.44 14.80 -0.37
N LEU A 27 4.57 15.14 -1.66
CA LEU A 27 3.82 14.49 -2.73
C LEU A 27 4.07 12.97 -2.76
N PHE A 28 5.33 12.55 -2.77
CA PHE A 28 5.68 11.13 -2.74
C PHE A 28 5.21 10.44 -1.47
N GLY A 29 5.31 11.11 -0.31
CA GLY A 29 4.81 10.60 0.96
C GLY A 29 3.31 10.32 0.92
N VAL A 30 2.50 11.27 0.44
CA VAL A 30 1.05 11.11 0.30
C VAL A 30 0.69 9.98 -0.67
N LEU A 31 1.37 9.92 -1.82
CA LEU A 31 1.13 8.85 -2.81
C LEU A 31 1.44 7.47 -2.24
N LYS A 32 2.59 7.32 -1.56
CA LYS A 32 2.99 6.08 -0.88
C LYS A 32 2.00 5.69 0.20
N TYR A 33 1.62 6.63 1.06
CA TYR A 33 0.65 6.38 2.12
C TYR A 33 -0.71 5.91 1.57
N ALA A 34 -1.21 6.57 0.52
CA ALA A 34 -2.45 6.16 -0.14
C ALA A 34 -2.36 4.76 -0.79
N GLN A 35 -1.19 4.37 -1.30
CA GLN A 35 -0.96 3.01 -1.78
C GLN A 35 -0.97 2.00 -0.63
N PHE A 36 -0.23 2.27 0.44
CA PHE A 36 -0.16 1.38 1.61
C PHE A 36 -1.53 1.14 2.23
N GLN A 37 -2.32 2.19 2.45
CA GLN A 37 -3.67 2.06 3.01
C GLN A 37 -4.59 1.21 2.13
N ASN A 38 -4.43 1.31 0.81
CA ASN A 38 -5.17 0.45 -0.10
C ASN A 38 -4.69 -0.99 -0.03
N GLU A 39 -3.37 -1.25 0.04
CA GLU A 39 -2.80 -2.60 0.11
C GLU A 39 -3.03 -3.33 1.43
N THR A 40 -3.18 -2.61 2.54
CA THR A 40 -3.42 -3.19 3.86
C THR A 40 -4.91 -3.33 4.20
N ARG A 41 -5.82 -2.67 3.46
CA ARG A 41 -7.25 -2.77 3.74
C ARG A 41 -7.73 -4.23 3.63
N PRO A 42 -8.32 -4.81 4.70
CA PRO A 42 -8.87 -6.16 4.66
C PRO A 42 -9.96 -6.30 3.59
N LEU A 43 -9.99 -7.44 2.90
CA LEU A 43 -10.98 -7.75 1.88
C LEU A 43 -12.21 -8.39 2.51
N SER A 44 -13.40 -7.83 2.26
CA SER A 44 -14.66 -8.46 2.65
C SER A 44 -14.98 -9.61 1.72
N VAL A 45 -15.18 -10.80 2.28
CA VAL A 45 -15.62 -11.99 1.56
C VAL A 45 -16.95 -12.42 2.17
N ALA A 46 -17.96 -12.68 1.34
CA ALA A 46 -19.25 -13.13 1.82
C ALA A 46 -19.11 -14.50 2.51
N ASN A 47 -19.64 -14.61 3.73
CA ASN A 47 -19.67 -15.89 4.43
C ASN A 47 -20.89 -16.70 3.97
N ILE A 48 -20.64 -17.78 3.23
CA ILE A 48 -21.68 -18.71 2.75
C ILE A 48 -21.52 -20.02 3.54
N PRO A 49 -22.59 -20.64 4.05
CA PRO A 49 -22.49 -21.88 4.82
C PRO A 49 -21.77 -23.00 4.03
N ALA A 50 -20.54 -23.30 4.45
CA ALA A 50 -19.67 -24.30 3.84
C ALA A 50 -19.04 -25.20 4.93
N PRO A 51 -19.80 -26.11 5.57
CA PRO A 51 -19.32 -26.87 6.72
C PRO A 51 -18.10 -27.75 6.43
N GLN A 52 -17.95 -28.22 5.19
CA GLN A 52 -16.81 -29.03 4.76
C GLN A 52 -15.49 -28.23 4.71
N ALA A 53 -15.55 -26.90 4.63
CA ALA A 53 -14.36 -26.05 4.64
C ALA A 53 -13.65 -26.03 6.01
N ASN A 54 -14.32 -26.50 7.07
CA ASN A 54 -13.71 -26.73 8.38
C ASN A 54 -12.91 -28.03 8.46
N SER A 55 -12.93 -28.87 7.44
CA SER A 55 -12.18 -30.12 7.45
C SER A 55 -10.66 -29.84 7.50
N PRO A 56 -9.87 -30.67 8.21
CA PRO A 56 -8.42 -30.50 8.30
C PRO A 56 -7.76 -30.36 6.93
N LEU A 57 -8.18 -31.17 5.95
CA LEU A 57 -7.67 -31.15 4.58
C LEU A 57 -7.84 -29.78 3.90
N CYS A 58 -9.01 -29.15 4.04
CA CYS A 58 -9.26 -27.83 3.47
C CYS A 58 -8.41 -26.75 4.14
N VAL A 59 -8.27 -26.81 5.47
CA VAL A 59 -7.45 -25.87 6.24
C VAL A 59 -5.97 -26.00 5.87
N ASP A 60 -5.47 -27.23 5.79
CA ASP A 60 -4.07 -27.52 5.41
C ASP A 60 -3.77 -27.02 4.00
N MET A 61 -4.66 -27.29 3.05
CA MET A 61 -4.52 -26.79 1.68
C MET A 61 -4.53 -25.26 1.63
N ALA A 62 -5.43 -24.62 2.38
CA ALA A 62 -5.49 -23.16 2.44
C ALA A 62 -4.22 -22.54 3.07
N SER A 63 -3.60 -23.25 4.01
CA SER A 63 -2.32 -22.84 4.61
C SER A 63 -1.16 -22.94 3.63
N ALA A 64 -1.20 -23.94 2.73
CA ALA A 64 -0.17 -24.17 1.71
C ALA A 64 -0.21 -23.14 0.56
N TYR A 65 -1.26 -22.33 0.46
CA TYR A 65 -1.35 -21.30 -0.57
C TYR A 65 -0.22 -20.27 -0.45
N PRO A 66 0.39 -19.88 -1.58
CA PRO A 66 1.53 -18.97 -1.58
C PRO A 66 1.12 -17.55 -1.19
N GLY A 67 2.05 -16.82 -0.58
CA GLY A 67 1.87 -15.40 -0.26
C GLY A 67 1.80 -14.51 -1.50
N LYS A 68 2.34 -14.95 -2.64
CA LYS A 68 2.28 -14.25 -3.93
C LYS A 68 1.78 -15.22 -5.00
N MET A 69 0.90 -14.75 -5.87
CA MET A 69 0.47 -15.49 -7.07
C MET A 69 1.19 -14.94 -8.30
N ALA A 70 1.05 -15.61 -9.45
CA ALA A 70 1.68 -15.18 -10.70
C ALA A 70 1.28 -13.74 -11.06
N GLY A 71 2.27 -12.91 -11.44
CA GLY A 71 2.09 -11.47 -11.65
C GLY A 71 2.10 -10.67 -10.35
N ASP A 72 1.48 -9.48 -10.37
CA ASP A 72 1.50 -8.55 -9.23
C ASP A 72 0.41 -8.82 -8.18
N TRP A 73 0.13 -10.08 -7.88
CA TRP A 73 -0.90 -10.47 -6.92
C TRP A 73 -0.29 -10.83 -5.57
N SER A 74 -0.64 -10.07 -4.52
CA SER A 74 -0.24 -10.34 -3.14
C SER A 74 -1.41 -10.81 -2.31
N ARG A 75 -1.15 -11.75 -1.39
CA ARG A 75 -2.16 -12.24 -0.44
C ARG A 75 -2.56 -11.08 0.48
N VAL A 76 -3.85 -10.96 0.74
CA VAL A 76 -4.42 -9.93 1.61
C VAL A 76 -5.21 -10.56 2.75
N GLU A 77 -5.31 -9.82 3.85
CA GLU A 77 -6.16 -10.21 4.98
C GLU A 77 -7.64 -10.17 4.59
N ILE A 78 -8.41 -11.12 5.10
CA ILE A 78 -9.86 -11.18 4.92
C ILE A 78 -10.50 -10.57 6.17
N ALA A 79 -11.46 -9.67 5.98
CA ALA A 79 -12.20 -9.06 7.07
C ALA A 79 -13.10 -10.09 7.79
N GLU A 80 -13.34 -9.88 9.09
CA GLU A 80 -14.29 -10.69 9.84
C GLU A 80 -15.76 -10.45 9.38
N PRO A 81 -16.62 -11.48 9.39
CA PRO A 81 -16.34 -12.88 9.75
C PRO A 81 -15.57 -13.62 8.65
N LYS A 82 -14.40 -14.16 8.98
CA LYS A 82 -13.51 -14.82 8.01
C LYS A 82 -14.01 -16.25 7.72
N PRO A 83 -14.31 -16.59 6.45
CA PRO A 83 -14.69 -17.95 6.12
C PRO A 83 -13.52 -18.94 6.34
N PRO A 84 -13.82 -20.15 6.82
CA PRO A 84 -12.83 -21.21 6.98
C PRO A 84 -12.19 -21.57 5.63
N ALA A 85 -10.90 -21.89 5.64
CA ALA A 85 -10.12 -22.26 4.45
C ALA A 85 -10.17 -21.25 3.28
N ALA A 86 -10.52 -19.98 3.55
CA ALA A 86 -10.53 -18.92 2.54
C ALA A 86 -9.20 -18.15 2.48
N ALA A 87 -8.83 -17.77 1.27
CA ALA A 87 -7.68 -16.92 0.98
C ALA A 87 -8.04 -15.92 -0.11
N ALA A 88 -7.46 -14.73 -0.04
CA ALA A 88 -7.71 -13.67 -0.98
C ALA A 88 -6.39 -13.06 -1.46
N TRP A 89 -6.38 -12.64 -2.72
CA TRP A 89 -5.29 -11.89 -3.33
C TRP A 89 -5.81 -10.63 -3.96
N ARG A 90 -4.97 -9.61 -3.96
CA ARG A 90 -5.23 -8.35 -4.65
C ARG A 90 -4.09 -8.05 -5.59
N ARG A 91 -4.43 -7.61 -6.80
CA ARG A 91 -3.45 -7.11 -7.75
C ARG A 91 -2.99 -5.74 -7.30
N GLY A 92 -1.68 -5.54 -7.18
CA GLY A 92 -1.09 -4.22 -7.09
C GLY A 92 -1.48 -3.44 -8.35
N ARG A 93 -2.14 -2.28 -8.20
CA ARG A 93 -2.38 -1.41 -9.35
C ARG A 93 -1.05 -0.80 -9.76
N ILE A 94 -0.42 -1.37 -10.80
CA ILE A 94 0.52 -0.62 -11.63
C ILE A 94 -0.34 0.45 -12.33
N ARG A 95 -0.11 1.71 -11.99
CA ARG A 95 -0.70 2.85 -12.67
C ARG A 95 0.31 3.39 -13.66
#